data_AF-A0A2E3ZVU2-F1
#
_entry.id   AF-A0A2E3ZVU2-F1
#
_cell.length_a   1.000
_cell.length_b   1.000
_cell.length_c   1.000
_cell.angle_alpha   90.00
_cell.angle_beta   90.00
_cell.angle_gamma   90.00
#
_symmetry.space_group_name_H-M   'P 1'
#
loop_
_entity.id
_entity.type
_entity.pdbx_description
1 polymer ?
#
loop_
_entity_poly.entity_id
_entity_poly.type
_entity_poly.pdbx_seq_one_letter_code
_entity_poly.pdbx_strand_id
1 'polypeptide(L)'
;MFSDINICCSVSILSNDISLLMHFFSLLYIFFFSIVTANNLKVGSIIKLDNNIPSECGLSFETSTITSKVIIKKNKKGTSTVFIVESNNEFIKTANINTNSIDLLKLLKSNIKKSKQIYIESITDENQTSAFFQELLIGGGNLFINGKKIQIIGPIDSKVRLEYLFCTGEMFLPNYN
;
A
#
# COMPACT_ATOMS: atom_id res chain seq x y z
N MET A 1 18.22 -78.29 38.47
CA MET A 1 17.22 -77.95 37.43
C MET A 1 16.95 -76.46 37.58
N PHE A 2 17.54 -75.67 36.67
CA PHE A 2 17.22 -74.29 36.23
C PHE A 2 16.92 -73.21 37.30
N SER A 3 17.82 -72.23 37.48
CA SER A 3 17.89 -70.92 36.79
C SER A 3 17.09 -69.85 37.56
N ASP A 4 17.70 -68.90 38.25
CA ASP A 4 18.34 -67.66 37.77
C ASP A 4 17.40 -66.43 37.80
N ILE A 5 18.06 -65.29 38.08
CA ILE A 5 17.69 -63.90 37.74
C ILE A 5 17.03 -63.04 38.83
N ASN A 6 17.92 -62.38 39.58
CA ASN A 6 17.79 -61.01 40.07
C ASN A 6 17.68 -60.03 38.89
N ILE A 7 16.58 -59.28 38.79
CA ILE A 7 16.56 -57.97 38.08
C ILE A 7 15.80 -56.98 38.96
N CYS A 8 16.55 -56.23 39.78
CA CYS A 8 16.12 -54.92 40.23
C CYS A 8 16.23 -53.97 39.03
N CYS A 9 15.10 -53.60 38.42
CA CYS A 9 15.07 -52.47 37.49
C CYS A 9 15.04 -51.16 38.29
N SER A 10 16.21 -50.52 38.43
CA SER A 10 16.27 -49.09 38.76
C SER A 10 15.80 -48.30 37.53
N VAL A 11 14.57 -47.81 37.56
CA VAL A 11 14.08 -46.87 36.55
C VAL A 11 14.54 -45.47 36.98
N SER A 12 15.80 -45.15 36.69
CA SER A 12 16.28 -43.77 36.68
C SER A 12 15.88 -43.14 35.35
N ILE A 13 14.67 -42.60 35.28
CA ILE A 13 14.26 -41.77 34.15
C ILE A 13 15.11 -40.50 34.20
N LEU A 14 15.96 -40.34 33.20
CA LEU A 14 16.77 -39.17 32.91
C LEU A 14 15.90 -37.90 32.97
N SER A 15 15.97 -37.17 34.09
CA SER A 15 15.30 -35.86 34.20
C SER A 15 16.02 -34.75 33.40
N ASN A 16 17.29 -34.97 33.03
CA ASN A 16 18.10 -33.98 32.33
C ASN A 16 17.76 -33.84 30.83
N ASP A 17 17.24 -34.89 30.18
CA ASP A 17 16.97 -34.84 28.73
C ASP A 17 15.72 -34.03 28.38
N ILE A 18 14.71 -34.01 29.27
CA ILE A 18 13.48 -33.23 29.05
C ILE A 18 13.75 -31.73 29.24
N SER A 19 14.63 -31.37 30.18
CA SER A 19 15.07 -29.98 30.39
C SER A 19 15.84 -29.46 29.17
N LEU A 20 16.72 -30.27 28.59
CA LEU A 20 17.49 -29.89 27.40
C LEU A 20 16.58 -29.66 26.19
N LEU A 21 15.57 -30.51 26.01
CA LEU A 21 14.59 -30.42 24.92
C LEU A 21 13.73 -29.15 25.03
N MET A 22 13.23 -28.81 26.23
CA MET A 22 12.47 -27.58 26.47
C MET A 22 13.30 -26.32 26.22
N HIS A 23 14.58 -26.31 26.59
CA HIS A 23 15.48 -25.19 26.28
C HIS A 23 15.79 -25.08 24.78
N PHE A 24 15.88 -26.19 24.06
CA PHE A 24 16.09 -26.20 22.62
C PHE A 24 14.90 -25.60 21.85
N PHE A 25 13.66 -25.92 22.26
CA PHE A 25 12.45 -25.32 21.69
C PHE A 25 12.30 -23.83 22.04
N SER A 26 12.74 -23.40 23.23
CA SER A 26 12.72 -21.99 23.63
C SER A 26 13.69 -21.13 22.83
N LEU A 27 14.86 -21.64 22.48
CA LEU A 27 15.85 -20.95 21.64
C LEU A 27 15.40 -20.80 20.18
N LEU A 28 14.65 -21.78 19.64
CA LEU A 28 14.11 -21.72 18.27
C LEU A 28 13.01 -20.66 18.10
N TYR A 29 12.29 -20.29 19.16
CA TYR A 29 11.22 -19.30 19.10
C TYR A 29 11.74 -17.87 18.83
N ILE A 30 13.00 -17.57 19.21
CA ILE A 30 13.58 -16.22 19.09
C ILE A 30 13.99 -15.91 17.64
N PHE A 31 14.21 -16.93 16.80
CA PHE A 31 14.74 -16.77 15.44
C PHE A 31 13.69 -16.46 14.36
N PHE A 32 12.39 -16.53 14.65
CA PHE A 32 11.35 -16.31 13.64
C PHE A 32 10.77 -14.89 13.60
N PHE A 33 11.26 -13.97 14.42
CA PHE A 33 10.87 -12.56 14.31
C PHE A 33 11.70 -11.89 13.22
N SER A 34 11.27 -12.06 11.97
CA SER A 34 11.71 -11.18 10.89
C SER A 34 11.35 -9.74 11.27
N ILE A 35 12.37 -8.89 11.43
CA ILE A 35 12.20 -7.46 11.67
C ILE A 35 11.51 -6.87 10.44
N VAL A 36 10.19 -6.77 10.48
CA VAL A 36 9.41 -6.06 9.47
C VAL A 36 9.74 -4.59 9.64
N THR A 37 10.61 -4.07 8.79
CA THR A 37 10.83 -2.63 8.68
C THR A 37 9.56 -2.01 8.11
N ALA A 38 8.77 -1.39 8.99
CA ALA A 38 7.59 -0.65 8.57
C ALA A 38 8.05 0.59 7.79
N ASN A 39 7.97 0.55 6.46
CA ASN A 39 8.00 1.76 5.66
C ASN A 39 6.71 2.53 5.95
N ASN A 40 6.81 3.54 6.80
CA ASN A 40 5.66 4.33 7.20
C ASN A 40 5.18 5.13 5.99
N LEU A 41 4.06 4.70 5.39
CA LEU A 41 3.46 5.37 4.26
C LEU A 41 2.62 6.55 4.77
N LYS A 42 3.02 7.77 4.41
CA LYS A 42 2.22 8.96 4.68
C LYS A 42 1.22 9.17 3.54
N VAL A 43 -0.04 9.37 3.89
CA VAL A 43 -1.10 9.68 2.93
C VAL A 43 -1.52 11.13 3.11
N GLY A 44 -1.65 11.88 2.02
CA GLY A 44 -2.07 13.28 2.03
C GLY A 44 -3.08 13.58 0.92
N SER A 45 -3.81 14.68 1.05
CA SER A 45 -4.64 15.22 -0.03
C SER A 45 -3.85 16.16 -0.92
N ILE A 46 -4.21 16.23 -2.19
CA ILE A 46 -3.69 17.21 -3.14
C ILE A 46 -4.87 18.10 -3.54
N ILE A 47 -4.74 19.40 -3.33
CA ILE A 47 -5.71 20.41 -3.73
C ILE A 47 -4.94 21.53 -4.40
N LYS A 48 -5.30 21.84 -5.64
CA LYS A 48 -4.80 23.01 -6.37
C LYS A 48 -5.98 23.81 -6.86
N LEU A 49 -5.90 25.12 -6.66
CA LEU A 49 -6.94 26.06 -7.07
C LEU A 49 -6.45 26.86 -8.28
N ASP A 50 -7.38 27.18 -9.18
CA ASP A 50 -7.24 28.19 -10.22
C ASP A 50 -8.40 29.18 -10.07
N ASN A 51 -8.11 30.46 -9.85
CA ASN A 51 -9.11 31.49 -9.52
C ASN A 51 -10.07 31.08 -8.38
N ASN A 52 -9.52 30.52 -7.30
CA ASN A 52 -10.25 29.99 -6.13
C ASN A 52 -11.19 28.80 -6.42
N ILE A 53 -11.09 28.19 -7.61
CA ILE A 53 -11.86 27.01 -8.00
C ILE A 53 -10.91 25.82 -8.08
N PRO A 54 -11.24 24.65 -7.52
CA PRO A 54 -10.40 23.47 -7.65
C PRO A 54 -10.12 23.08 -9.12
N SER A 55 -8.83 23.04 -9.46
CA SER A 55 -8.32 22.62 -10.77
C SER A 55 -7.61 21.27 -10.71
N GLU A 56 -7.08 20.87 -9.55
CA GLU A 56 -6.54 19.53 -9.31
C GLU A 56 -6.95 19.04 -7.91
N CYS A 57 -7.48 17.82 -7.83
CA CYS A 57 -7.87 17.15 -6.59
C CYS A 57 -7.30 15.73 -6.58
N GLY A 58 -6.75 15.26 -5.47
CA GLY A 58 -6.16 13.93 -5.46
C GLY A 58 -5.59 13.49 -4.13
N LEU A 59 -4.78 12.44 -4.17
CA LEU A 59 -4.10 11.85 -3.02
C LEU A 59 -2.60 11.72 -3.31
N SER A 60 -1.77 11.97 -2.30
CA SER A 60 -0.35 11.64 -2.29
C SER A 60 -0.05 10.49 -1.32
N PHE A 61 0.94 9.69 -1.69
CA PHE A 61 1.44 8.53 -0.97
C PHE A 61 2.96 8.65 -0.90
N GLU A 62 3.48 8.98 0.26
CA GLU A 62 4.88 9.35 0.47
C GLU A 62 5.57 8.37 1.41
N THR A 63 6.76 7.95 1.01
CA THR A 63 7.72 7.27 1.87
C THR A 63 9.00 8.11 1.94
N SER A 64 10.02 7.65 2.64
CA SER A 64 11.33 8.32 2.68
C SER A 64 12.02 8.47 1.33
N THR A 65 11.62 7.69 0.31
CA THR A 65 12.36 7.60 -0.97
C THR A 65 11.49 7.71 -2.21
N ILE A 66 10.17 7.54 -2.07
CA ILE A 66 9.20 7.48 -3.16
C ILE A 66 8.04 8.42 -2.84
N THR A 67 7.63 9.18 -3.84
CA THR A 67 6.39 9.97 -3.84
C THR A 67 5.51 9.46 -4.97
N SER A 68 4.29 9.06 -4.64
CA SER A 68 3.27 8.62 -5.61
C SER A 68 2.02 9.49 -5.47
N LYS A 69 1.38 9.86 -6.58
CA LYS A 69 0.21 10.75 -6.60
C LYS A 69 -0.82 10.26 -7.59
N VAL A 70 -2.09 10.29 -7.22
CA VAL A 70 -3.22 10.10 -8.14
C VAL A 70 -4.11 11.33 -8.07
N ILE A 71 -4.33 11.99 -9.21
CA ILE A 71 -4.95 13.30 -9.29
C ILE A 71 -6.05 13.28 -10.36
N ILE A 72 -7.19 13.90 -10.07
CA ILE A 72 -8.18 14.34 -11.04
C ILE A 72 -7.86 15.80 -11.35
N LYS A 73 -7.67 16.12 -12.63
CA LYS A 73 -7.28 17.43 -13.13
C LYS A 73 -8.33 17.96 -14.09
N LYS A 74 -8.85 19.17 -13.85
CA LYS A 74 -9.75 19.85 -14.77
C LYS A 74 -8.97 20.32 -16.01
N ASN A 75 -9.56 20.12 -17.18
CA ASN A 75 -9.01 20.53 -18.46
C ASN A 75 -10.13 21.11 -19.36
N LYS A 76 -9.77 21.70 -20.51
CA LYS A 76 -10.75 22.32 -21.43
C LYS A 76 -11.83 21.36 -21.99
N LYS A 77 -11.59 20.04 -21.91
CA LYS A 77 -12.46 18.99 -22.45
C LYS A 77 -13.20 18.19 -21.36
N GLY A 78 -13.07 18.58 -20.09
CA GLY A 78 -13.59 17.82 -18.93
C GLY A 78 -12.50 17.61 -17.89
N THR A 79 -12.19 16.35 -17.58
CA THR A 79 -11.17 15.97 -16.60
C THR A 79 -10.19 14.93 -17.14
N SER A 80 -8.97 14.96 -16.60
CA SER A 80 -7.95 13.93 -16.78
C SER A 80 -7.65 13.27 -15.44
N THR A 81 -7.40 11.96 -15.45
CA THR A 81 -6.81 11.25 -14.32
C THR A 81 -5.31 11.12 -14.55
N VAL A 82 -4.53 11.58 -13.58
CA VAL A 82 -3.08 11.65 -13.63
C VAL A 82 -2.48 10.75 -12.55
N PHE A 83 -1.53 9.90 -12.94
CA PHE A 83 -0.72 9.10 -12.02
C PHE A 83 0.75 9.52 -12.14
N ILE A 84 1.33 9.93 -11.01
CA ILE A 84 2.71 10.41 -10.93
C ILE A 84 3.46 9.56 -9.92
N VAL A 85 4.67 9.12 -10.26
CA VAL A 85 5.56 8.44 -9.32
C VAL A 85 6.98 8.97 -9.49
N GLU A 86 7.57 9.40 -8.39
CA GLU A 86 8.93 9.93 -8.31
C GLU A 86 9.74 9.14 -7.30
N SER A 87 10.99 8.82 -7.64
CA SER A 87 11.91 8.09 -6.78
C SER A 87 13.25 8.83 -6.73
N ASN A 88 13.74 9.04 -5.51
CA ASN A 88 15.02 9.71 -5.28
C ASN A 88 16.22 8.77 -5.50
N ASN A 89 16.02 7.48 -5.26
CA ASN A 89 17.12 6.51 -5.15
C ASN A 89 17.27 5.62 -6.37
N GLU A 90 16.16 5.18 -6.98
CA GLU A 90 16.19 4.16 -8.03
C GLU A 90 15.27 4.47 -9.20
N PHE A 91 15.59 3.94 -10.37
CA PHE A 91 14.69 4.00 -11.53
C PHE A 91 13.45 3.14 -11.28
N ILE A 92 12.28 3.69 -11.62
CA ILE A 92 11.00 3.02 -11.58
C ILE A 92 10.83 2.27 -12.90
N LYS A 93 10.76 0.94 -12.85
CA LYS A 93 10.47 0.05 -13.97
C LYS A 93 8.99 -0.30 -14.03
N THR A 94 8.37 -0.50 -12.87
CA THR A 94 6.92 -0.77 -12.72
C THR A 94 6.37 0.07 -11.58
N ALA A 95 5.15 0.58 -11.76
CA ALA A 95 4.42 1.30 -10.72
C ALA A 95 2.92 1.11 -10.92
N ASN A 96 2.16 0.79 -9.88
CA ASN A 96 0.71 0.70 -9.97
C ASN A 96 0.05 0.92 -8.61
N ILE A 97 -1.23 1.26 -8.59
CA ILE A 97 -2.06 1.20 -7.40
C ILE A 97 -3.24 0.29 -7.70
N ASN A 98 -3.43 -0.73 -6.87
CA ASN A 98 -4.60 -1.60 -6.95
C ASN A 98 -5.46 -1.39 -5.70
N THR A 99 -6.75 -1.19 -5.92
CA THR A 99 -7.78 -1.29 -4.88
C THR A 99 -8.37 -2.71 -4.88
N ASN A 100 -9.56 -2.91 -4.31
CA ASN A 100 -10.20 -4.22 -4.27
C ASN A 100 -10.60 -4.72 -5.67
N SER A 101 -11.10 -3.83 -6.53
CA SER A 101 -11.58 -4.21 -7.86
C SER A 101 -10.90 -3.48 -9.02
N ILE A 102 -10.13 -2.42 -8.76
CA ILE A 102 -9.58 -1.56 -9.82
C ILE A 102 -8.05 -1.53 -9.80
N ASP A 103 -7.48 -1.70 -10.99
CA ASP A 103 -6.06 -1.56 -11.31
C ASP A 103 -5.88 -0.21 -12.03
N LEU A 104 -5.12 0.71 -11.41
CA LEU A 104 -4.99 2.08 -11.89
C LEU A 104 -4.32 2.15 -13.27
N LEU A 105 -3.26 1.37 -13.52
CA LEU A 105 -2.61 1.37 -14.83
C LEU A 105 -3.53 0.88 -15.94
N LYS A 106 -4.34 -0.16 -15.66
CA LYS A 106 -5.35 -0.64 -16.61
C LYS A 106 -6.42 0.42 -16.87
N LEU A 107 -6.91 1.08 -15.82
CA LEU A 107 -7.85 2.21 -15.93
C LEU A 107 -7.28 3.32 -16.83
N LEU A 108 -6.00 3.66 -16.66
CA LEU A 108 -5.32 4.68 -17.46
C LEU A 108 -4.87 4.20 -18.85
N LYS A 109 -5.07 2.92 -19.18
CA LYS A 109 -4.69 2.28 -20.46
C LYS A 109 -3.24 2.59 -20.86
N SER A 110 -2.34 2.61 -19.88
CA SER A 110 -0.95 3.07 -20.06
C SER A 110 0.06 2.02 -19.63
N ASN A 111 1.28 2.14 -20.17
CA ASN A 111 2.43 1.33 -19.84
C ASN A 111 3.58 2.20 -19.36
N ILE A 112 4.36 1.71 -18.41
CA ILE A 112 5.47 2.44 -17.84
C ILE A 112 6.75 2.18 -18.62
N LYS A 113 7.44 3.26 -18.98
CA LYS A 113 8.84 3.22 -19.43
C LYS A 113 9.74 3.51 -18.23
N LYS A 114 10.88 2.81 -18.16
CA LYS A 114 11.84 2.96 -17.06
C LYS A 114 12.31 4.41 -16.93
N SER A 115 12.04 5.06 -15.80
CA SER A 115 12.44 6.45 -15.52
C SER A 115 12.49 6.71 -14.00
N LYS A 116 13.17 7.77 -13.57
CA LYS A 116 13.11 8.24 -12.16
C LYS A 116 11.80 8.93 -11.82
N GLN A 117 11.12 9.44 -12.85
CA GLN A 117 9.83 10.11 -12.76
C GLN A 117 8.91 9.53 -13.83
N ILE A 118 7.77 9.02 -13.38
CA ILE A 118 6.68 8.54 -14.22
C ILE A 118 5.58 9.58 -14.17
N TYR A 119 5.08 9.95 -15.36
CA TYR A 119 3.88 10.77 -15.51
C TYR A 119 2.99 10.07 -16.53
N ILE A 120 1.78 9.71 -16.09
CA ILE A 120 0.75 9.11 -16.94
C ILE A 120 -0.50 9.96 -16.78
N GLU A 121 -1.08 10.37 -17.91
CA GLU A 121 -2.33 11.11 -17.95
C GLU A 121 -3.26 10.46 -18.97
N SER A 122 -4.52 10.29 -18.58
CA SER A 122 -5.59 9.80 -19.46
C SER A 122 -6.86 10.60 -19.20
N ILE A 123 -7.78 10.61 -20.17
CA ILE A 123 -9.12 11.17 -19.98
C ILE A 123 -9.82 10.38 -18.87
N THR A 124 -10.45 11.08 -17.93
CA THR A 124 -11.13 10.45 -16.80
C THR A 124 -12.34 9.65 -17.28
N ASP A 125 -12.37 8.35 -16.96
CA ASP A 125 -13.60 7.56 -16.91
C ASP A 125 -14.24 7.83 -15.54
N GLU A 126 -15.31 8.63 -15.52
CA GLU A 126 -15.93 9.12 -14.27
C GLU A 126 -16.38 7.98 -13.36
N ASN A 127 -16.99 6.94 -13.91
CA ASN A 127 -17.53 5.82 -13.13
C ASN A 127 -16.41 5.00 -12.50
N GLN A 128 -15.43 4.58 -13.30
CA GLN A 128 -14.33 3.77 -12.80
C GLN A 128 -13.38 4.58 -11.90
N THR A 129 -13.14 5.85 -12.21
CA THR A 129 -12.30 6.72 -11.36
C THR A 129 -12.99 6.99 -10.02
N SER A 130 -14.30 7.24 -10.01
CA SER A 130 -15.05 7.43 -8.77
C SER A 130 -15.02 6.17 -7.91
N ALA A 131 -15.25 5.00 -8.51
CA ALA A 131 -15.14 3.72 -7.80
C ALA A 131 -13.73 3.47 -7.25
N PHE A 132 -12.68 3.79 -8.04
CA PHE A 132 -11.29 3.67 -7.59
C PHE A 132 -11.03 4.51 -6.34
N PHE A 133 -11.40 5.79 -6.36
CA PHE A 133 -11.19 6.65 -5.19
C PHE A 133 -12.06 6.23 -4.00
N GLN A 134 -13.31 5.82 -4.21
CA GLN A 134 -14.17 5.32 -3.12
C GLN A 134 -13.56 4.09 -2.43
N GLU A 135 -13.11 3.10 -3.22
CA GLU A 135 -12.45 1.91 -2.67
C GLU A 135 -11.15 2.30 -1.94
N LEU A 136 -10.36 3.20 -2.52
CA LEU A 136 -9.09 3.63 -1.93
C LEU A 136 -9.28 4.39 -0.61
N LEU A 137 -10.27 5.28 -0.53
CA LEU A 137 -10.57 6.08 0.66
C LEU A 137 -11.15 5.21 1.80
N ILE A 138 -12.02 4.25 1.46
CA ILE A 138 -12.75 3.43 2.45
C ILE A 138 -11.96 2.17 2.82
N GLY A 139 -11.52 1.41 1.83
CA GLY A 139 -10.87 0.10 1.98
C GLY A 139 -9.35 0.13 1.87
N GLY A 140 -8.76 1.24 1.38
CA GLY A 140 -7.34 1.30 1.10
C GLY A 140 -6.96 0.57 -0.19
N GLY A 141 -5.72 0.11 -0.27
CA GLY A 141 -5.19 -0.53 -1.48
C GLY A 141 -3.73 -0.92 -1.35
N ASN A 142 -3.09 -1.15 -2.49
CA ASN A 142 -1.69 -1.54 -2.55
C ASN A 142 -0.97 -0.74 -3.63
N LEU A 143 0.07 0.00 -3.22
CA LEU A 143 1.01 0.64 -4.11
C LEU A 143 2.12 -0.37 -4.45
N PHE A 144 2.28 -0.68 -5.73
CA PHE A 144 3.33 -1.55 -6.23
C PHE A 144 4.38 -0.73 -6.94
N ILE A 145 5.63 -0.73 -6.48
CA ILE A 145 6.76 -0.07 -7.16
C ILE A 145 7.87 -1.10 -7.35
N ASN A 146 8.33 -1.30 -8.58
CA ASN A 146 9.38 -2.29 -8.90
C ASN A 146 9.07 -3.70 -8.35
N GLY A 147 7.79 -4.07 -8.28
CA GLY A 147 7.32 -5.33 -7.68
C GLY A 147 7.25 -5.34 -6.15
N LYS A 148 7.75 -4.31 -5.45
CA LYS A 148 7.59 -4.15 -4.01
C LYS A 148 6.17 -3.66 -3.70
N LYS A 149 5.50 -4.36 -2.79
CA LYS A 149 4.15 -4.03 -2.32
C LYS A 149 4.23 -3.15 -1.08
N ILE A 150 3.56 -2.00 -1.11
CA ILE A 150 3.37 -1.09 0.02
C ILE A 150 1.86 -0.98 0.26
N GLN A 151 1.42 -1.36 1.45
CA GLN A 151 0.01 -1.33 1.81
C GLN A 151 -0.45 0.10 2.09
N ILE A 152 -1.54 0.52 1.46
CA ILE A 152 -2.28 1.74 1.79
C ILE A 152 -3.39 1.29 2.74
N ILE A 153 -3.25 1.61 4.02
CA ILE A 153 -4.19 1.18 5.06
C ILE A 153 -5.47 2.01 4.94
N GLY A 154 -6.61 1.32 4.81
CA GLY A 154 -7.94 1.91 4.86
C GLY A 154 -8.59 1.75 6.24
N PRO A 155 -9.56 2.59 6.61
CA PRO A 155 -9.93 3.82 5.90
C PRO A 155 -8.83 4.86 6.00
N ILE A 156 -8.63 5.64 4.93
CA ILE A 156 -7.69 6.76 4.94
C ILE A 156 -8.12 7.77 6.03
N ASP A 157 -7.16 8.52 6.59
CA ASP A 157 -7.44 9.53 7.60
C ASP A 157 -8.63 10.43 7.22
N SER A 158 -9.51 10.69 8.19
CA SER A 158 -10.75 11.42 7.97
C SER A 158 -10.53 12.83 7.40
N LYS A 159 -9.46 13.52 7.80
CA LYS A 159 -9.12 14.84 7.28
C LYS A 159 -8.83 14.76 5.78
N VAL A 160 -7.95 13.84 5.39
CA VAL A 160 -7.57 13.64 3.97
C VAL A 160 -8.79 13.25 3.12
N ARG A 161 -9.66 12.38 3.64
CA ARG A 161 -10.91 12.00 2.94
C ARG A 161 -11.82 13.19 2.73
N LEU A 162 -12.05 14.00 3.77
CA LEU A 162 -12.90 15.18 3.68
C LEU A 162 -12.31 16.21 2.72
N GLU A 163 -11.02 16.50 2.82
CA GLU A 163 -10.30 17.41 1.92
C GLU A 163 -10.46 16.98 0.45
N TYR A 164 -10.27 15.69 0.14
CA TYR A 164 -10.51 15.16 -1.20
C TYR A 164 -11.98 15.33 -1.64
N LEU A 165 -12.94 14.92 -0.80
CA LEU A 165 -14.36 14.96 -1.14
C LEU A 165 -14.85 16.40 -1.38
N PHE A 166 -14.46 17.35 -0.52
CA PHE A 166 -14.77 18.77 -0.70
C PHE A 166 -14.17 19.30 -2.01
N CYS A 167 -12.89 19.03 -2.25
CA CYS A 167 -12.21 19.46 -3.48
C CYS A 167 -12.94 18.95 -4.73
N THR A 168 -13.24 17.65 -4.79
CA THR A 168 -13.93 17.06 -5.94
C THR A 168 -15.38 17.55 -6.06
N GLY A 169 -16.09 17.73 -4.96
CA GLY A 169 -17.47 18.26 -4.98
C GLY A 169 -17.53 19.67 -5.56
N GLU A 170 -16.60 20.54 -5.17
CA GLU A 170 -16.51 21.91 -5.70
C GLU A 170 -16.02 21.96 -7.15
N MET A 171 -15.10 21.06 -7.55
CA MET A 171 -14.55 21.00 -8.91
C MET A 171 -15.63 20.86 -10.00
N PHE A 172 -16.71 20.14 -9.70
CA PHE A 172 -17.79 19.83 -10.64
C PHE A 172 -19.06 20.69 -10.45
N LEU A 173 -18.99 21.76 -9.67
CA LEU A 173 -20.14 22.67 -9.55
C LEU A 173 -20.44 23.35 -10.90
N PRO A 174 -21.72 23.39 -11.32
CA PRO A 174 -22.12 23.91 -12.63
C PRO A 174 -21.86 25.40 -12.82
N ASN A 175 -21.64 26.15 -11.73
CA ASN A 175 -21.38 27.59 -11.75
C ASN A 175 -19.96 27.95 -12.23
N TYR A 176 -19.12 26.95 -12.50
CA TYR A 176 -17.71 27.12 -12.91
C TYR A 176 -17.43 26.63 -14.34
N ASN A 177 -18.47 26.63 -15.20
CA ASN A 177 -18.40 26.29 -16.63
C ASN A 177 -18.48 27.53 -17.51
#